data_AF-A0A1Y4N0M9-F1
#
_entry.id   AF-A0A1Y4N0M9-F1
#
_cell.length_a   1.000
_cell.length_b   1.000
_cell.length_c   1.000
_cell.angle_alpha   90.00
_cell.angle_beta   90.00
_cell.angle_gamma   90.00
#
_symmetry.space_group_name_H-M   'P 1'
#
loop_
_entity.id
_entity.type
_entity.pdbx_description
1 polymer ?
#
loop_
_entity_poly.entity_id
_entity_poly.type
_entity_poly.pdbx_seq_one_letter_code
_entity_poly.pdbx_strand_id
1 'polypeptide(L)'
;MKDKENTITMAGEQMEILLSASCLSCCKPSLAAQLPSIVPKLCRTLSMRSVAKKFINYVRIGDTIALVDRQAGYIFRLKMEAHSIRVLEIDRTTSPLNQAARVFYLIDSSLWERIPGKRKEVMAA
;
A
#
# COMPACT_ATOMS: atom_id res chain seq x y z
N MET A 1 -7.60 -1.23 -24.76
CA MET A 1 -6.46 -1.72 -23.96
C MET A 1 -6.24 -0.74 -22.80
N LYS A 2 -6.84 -1.02 -21.63
CA LYS A 2 -6.71 -0.19 -20.41
C LYS A 2 -6.25 -1.02 -19.20
N ASP A 3 -5.70 -2.21 -19.44
CA ASP A 3 -5.58 -3.26 -18.43
C ASP A 3 -4.20 -3.37 -17.77
N LYS A 4 -3.26 -2.47 -18.09
CA LYS A 4 -1.88 -2.53 -17.55
C LYS A 4 -1.54 -1.51 -16.46
N GLU A 5 -2.48 -0.62 -16.10
CA GLU A 5 -2.17 0.44 -15.12
C GLU A 5 -2.23 -0.03 -13.66
N ASN A 6 -2.85 -1.19 -13.41
CA ASN A 6 -3.09 -1.71 -12.05
C ASN A 6 -2.32 -3.00 -11.74
N THR A 7 -1.42 -3.43 -12.62
CA THR A 7 -0.62 -4.65 -12.44
C THR A 7 0.79 -4.31 -11.98
N ILE A 8 1.32 -5.05 -11.01
CA ILE A 8 2.71 -4.97 -10.57
C ILE A 8 3.36 -6.35 -10.63
N THR A 9 4.69 -6.39 -10.72
CA THR A 9 5.44 -7.65 -10.56
C THR A 9 6.08 -7.68 -9.17
N MET A 10 5.76 -8.68 -8.38
CA MET A 10 6.33 -8.90 -7.05
C MET A 10 6.84 -10.34 -6.94
N ALA A 11 8.10 -10.53 -6.54
CA ALA A 11 8.76 -11.83 -6.48
C ALA A 11 8.81 -12.63 -7.82
N GLY A 12 8.61 -11.96 -8.96
CA GLY A 12 8.49 -12.64 -10.26
C GLY A 12 7.07 -13.05 -10.61
N GLU A 13 6.10 -12.84 -9.72
CA GLU A 13 4.68 -13.04 -9.99
C GLU A 13 3.99 -11.73 -10.36
N GLN A 14 3.00 -11.81 -11.25
CA GLN A 14 2.11 -10.67 -11.53
C GLN A 14 1.03 -10.60 -10.46
N MET A 15 0.87 -9.41 -9.86
CA MET A 15 -0.19 -9.12 -8.91
C MET A 15 -1.03 -7.97 -9.42
N GLU A 16 -2.35 -8.09 -9.27
CA GLU A 16 -3.28 -7.00 -9.56
C GLU A 16 -3.58 -6.16 -8.32
N ILE A 17 -3.70 -4.84 -8.50
CA ILE A 17 -4.15 -3.93 -7.46
C ILE A 17 -5.64 -3.64 -7.68
N LEU A 18 -6.45 -4.04 -6.70
CA LEU A 18 -7.91 -3.99 -6.80
C LEU A 18 -8.48 -3.06 -5.73
N LEU A 19 -9.35 -2.13 -6.12
CA LEU A 19 -10.14 -1.34 -5.18
C LEU A 19 -11.29 -2.20 -4.64
N SER A 20 -11.35 -2.39 -3.33
CA SER A 20 -12.46 -3.09 -2.70
C SER A 20 -13.74 -2.26 -2.70
N ALA A 21 -14.90 -2.93 -2.63
CA ALA A 21 -16.19 -2.26 -2.45
C ALA A 21 -16.24 -1.40 -1.18
N SER A 22 -15.57 -1.81 -0.09
CA SER A 22 -15.43 -1.02 1.13
C SER A 22 -14.61 0.26 0.90
N CYS A 23 -13.56 0.20 0.07
CA CYS A 23 -12.79 1.38 -0.28
C CYS A 23 -13.64 2.41 -1.03
N LEU A 24 -14.50 1.95 -1.95
CA LEU A 24 -15.34 2.83 -2.76
C LEU A 24 -16.51 3.42 -1.96
N SER A 25 -17.15 2.63 -1.11
CA SER A 25 -18.31 3.06 -0.30
C SER A 25 -17.94 4.05 0.81
N CYS A 26 -16.74 3.95 1.38
CA CYS A 26 -16.25 4.89 2.39
C CYS A 26 -15.44 6.06 1.80
N CYS A 27 -15.27 6.12 0.46
CA CYS A 27 -14.45 7.13 -0.18
C CYS A 27 -15.17 8.48 -0.17
N LYS A 28 -14.51 9.52 0.37
CA LYS A 28 -15.01 10.89 0.23
C LYS A 28 -15.09 11.27 -1.26
N PRO A 29 -16.13 11.99 -1.73
CA PRO A 29 -16.28 12.32 -3.15
C PRO A 29 -15.04 13.01 -3.76
N SER A 30 -14.39 13.88 -2.99
CA SER A 30 -13.15 14.57 -3.41
C SER A 30 -11.95 13.65 -3.57
N LEU A 31 -11.93 12.52 -2.86
CA LEU A 31 -10.91 11.47 -2.99
C LEU A 31 -11.28 10.50 -4.12
N ALA A 32 -12.57 10.19 -4.28
CA ALA A 32 -13.08 9.32 -5.35
C ALA A 32 -12.71 9.86 -6.74
N ALA A 33 -12.83 11.18 -6.95
CA ALA A 33 -12.43 11.85 -8.19
C ALA A 33 -10.92 11.72 -8.50
N GLN A 34 -10.09 11.45 -7.48
CA GLN A 34 -8.64 11.34 -7.61
C GLN A 34 -8.15 9.89 -7.75
N LEU A 35 -9.01 8.89 -7.53
CA LEU A 35 -8.65 7.47 -7.62
C LEU A 35 -7.90 7.10 -8.91
N PRO A 36 -8.30 7.57 -10.11
CA PRO A 36 -7.56 7.27 -11.34
C PRO A 36 -6.10 7.74 -11.33
N SER A 37 -5.77 8.75 -10.53
CA SER A 37 -4.39 9.25 -10.36
C SER A 37 -3.64 8.61 -9.18
N ILE A 38 -4.38 8.07 -8.20
CA ILE A 38 -3.83 7.49 -6.97
C ILE A 38 -3.40 6.05 -7.21
N VAL A 39 -4.22 5.24 -7.90
CA VAL A 39 -3.91 3.82 -8.13
C VAL A 39 -2.62 3.62 -8.92
N PRO A 40 -2.34 4.34 -10.03
CA PRO A 40 -1.06 4.21 -10.73
C PRO A 40 0.15 4.60 -9.87
N LYS A 41 0.00 5.60 -8.98
CA LYS A 41 1.07 5.98 -8.03
C LYS A 41 1.33 4.87 -7.03
N LEU A 42 0.29 4.25 -6.49
CA LEU A 42 0.42 3.09 -5.61
C LEU A 42 1.12 1.92 -6.33
N CYS A 43 0.75 1.64 -7.58
CA CYS A 43 1.41 0.61 -8.40
C CYS A 43 2.90 0.91 -8.57
N ARG A 44 3.24 2.16 -8.88
CA ARG A 44 4.63 2.61 -9.00
C ARG A 44 5.40 2.42 -7.70
N THR A 45 4.82 2.82 -6.56
CA THR A 45 5.42 2.67 -5.23
C THR A 45 5.67 1.19 -4.90
N LEU A 46 4.69 0.32 -5.13
CA LEU A 46 4.82 -1.12 -4.84
C LEU A 46 5.79 -1.84 -5.79
N SER A 47 5.95 -1.31 -7.02
CA SER A 47 6.92 -1.82 -7.99
C SER A 47 8.37 -1.41 -7.71
N MET A 48 8.59 -0.49 -6.76
CA MET A 48 9.96 -0.11 -6.38
C MET A 48 10.67 -1.32 -5.76
N ARG A 49 11.87 -1.63 -6.25
CA ARG A 49 12.65 -2.80 -5.79
C ARG A 49 12.84 -2.84 -4.27
N SER A 50 13.07 -1.69 -3.64
CA SER A 50 13.23 -1.56 -2.18
C SER A 50 11.94 -1.91 -1.42
N VAL A 51 10.78 -1.57 -1.98
CA VAL A 51 9.46 -1.84 -1.42
C VAL A 51 9.08 -3.30 -1.64
N ALA A 52 9.16 -3.79 -2.88
CA ALA A 52 8.83 -5.16 -3.26
C ALA A 52 9.65 -6.18 -2.46
N LYS A 53 10.98 -6.01 -2.33
CA LYS A 53 11.84 -6.89 -1.53
C LYS A 53 11.35 -7.00 -0.07
N LYS A 54 10.91 -5.88 0.50
CA LYS A 54 10.43 -5.84 1.90
C LYS A 54 9.03 -6.44 2.03
N PHE A 55 8.13 -6.17 1.09
CA PHE A 55 6.80 -6.78 1.10
C PHE A 55 6.89 -8.31 1.09
N ILE A 56 7.75 -8.88 0.25
CA ILE A 56 7.95 -10.34 0.16
C ILE A 56 8.50 -10.93 1.46
N ASN A 57 9.41 -10.22 2.11
CA ASN A 57 10.07 -10.71 3.33
C ASN A 57 9.19 -10.62 4.57
N TYR A 58 8.33 -9.60 4.66
CA TYR A 58 7.65 -9.23 5.90
C TYR A 58 6.12 -9.34 5.86
N VAL A 59 5.52 -9.50 4.68
CA VAL A 59 4.08 -9.57 4.52
C VAL A 59 3.70 -10.94 3.94
N ARG A 60 2.70 -11.59 4.56
CA ARG A 60 2.16 -12.88 4.15
C ARG A 60 0.80 -12.72 3.49
N ILE A 61 0.42 -13.72 2.69
CA ILE A 61 -0.95 -13.83 2.18
C ILE A 61 -1.92 -13.86 3.36
N GLY A 62 -2.98 -13.06 3.30
CA GLY A 62 -3.95 -12.88 4.38
C GLY A 62 -3.67 -11.67 5.27
N ASP A 63 -2.45 -11.13 5.28
CA ASP A 63 -2.11 -9.97 6.10
C ASP A 63 -2.86 -8.71 5.65
N THR A 64 -3.20 -7.88 6.64
CA THR A 64 -3.68 -6.52 6.41
C THR A 64 -2.66 -5.53 6.94
N ILE A 65 -2.15 -4.68 6.06
CA ILE A 65 -1.09 -3.70 6.35
C ILE A 65 -1.58 -2.29 6.04
N ALA A 66 -0.95 -1.30 6.67
CA ALA A 66 -1.05 0.10 6.25
C ALA A 66 0.24 0.50 5.54
N LEU A 67 0.13 1.08 4.36
CA LEU A 67 1.22 1.73 3.64
C LEU A 67 1.01 3.24 3.67
N VAL A 68 1.93 3.96 4.29
CA VAL A 68 1.93 5.42 4.43
C VAL A 68 2.91 6.00 3.42
N ASP A 69 2.39 6.50 2.31
CA ASP A 69 3.17 7.21 1.30
C ASP A 69 3.20 8.71 1.65
N ARG A 70 4.24 9.13 2.39
CA ARG A 70 4.38 10.53 2.82
C ARG A 70 4.63 11.48 1.65
N GLN A 71 5.27 10.99 0.58
CA GLN A 71 5.55 11.80 -0.58
C GLN A 71 4.28 12.07 -1.38
N ALA A 72 3.43 11.06 -1.53
CA ALA A 72 2.15 11.20 -2.20
C ALA A 72 1.06 11.80 -1.29
N GLY A 73 1.26 11.78 0.03
CA GLY A 73 0.30 12.31 1.02
C GLY A 73 -0.86 11.35 1.34
N TYR A 74 -0.68 10.06 1.08
CA TYR A 74 -1.74 9.05 1.24
C TYR A 74 -1.37 7.93 2.21
N ILE A 75 -2.40 7.38 2.85
CA ILE A 75 -2.38 6.14 3.61
C ILE A 75 -3.24 5.14 2.85
N PHE A 76 -2.71 3.95 2.62
CA PHE A 76 -3.42 2.84 2.02
C PHE A 76 -3.55 1.72 3.04
N ARG A 77 -4.77 1.23 3.28
CA ARG A 77 -4.96 -0.05 3.96
C ARG A 77 -5.04 -1.14 2.90
N LEU A 78 -4.06 -2.05 2.91
CA LEU A 78 -3.88 -3.07 1.89
C LEU A 78 -4.10 -4.45 2.52
N LYS A 79 -4.80 -5.33 1.81
CA LYS A 79 -4.90 -6.75 2.13
C LYS A 79 -4.15 -7.54 1.07
N MET A 80 -3.23 -8.39 1.52
CA MET A 80 -2.48 -9.27 0.63
C MET A 80 -3.29 -10.53 0.32
N GLU A 81 -3.51 -10.79 -0.96
CA GLU A 81 -4.07 -12.04 -1.47
C GLU A 81 -3.04 -12.76 -2.33
N ALA A 82 -3.33 -14.02 -2.70
CA ALA A 82 -2.37 -14.86 -3.43
C ALA A 82 -1.91 -14.23 -4.75
N HIS A 83 -2.82 -13.58 -5.48
CA HIS A 83 -2.54 -13.00 -6.80
C HIS A 83 -2.98 -11.53 -6.93
N SER A 84 -3.36 -10.90 -5.81
CA SER A 84 -3.79 -9.52 -5.82
C SER A 84 -3.47 -8.81 -4.51
N ILE A 85 -3.46 -7.48 -4.57
CA ILE A 85 -3.41 -6.61 -3.41
C ILE A 85 -4.72 -5.81 -3.41
N ARG A 86 -5.56 -6.06 -2.41
CA ARG A 86 -6.82 -5.32 -2.27
C ARG A 86 -6.60 -4.05 -1.47
N VAL A 87 -6.96 -2.92 -2.05
CA VAL A 87 -7.05 -1.64 -1.34
C VAL A 87 -8.37 -1.64 -0.59
N LEU A 88 -8.29 -1.77 0.73
CA LEU A 88 -9.43 -1.74 1.64
C LEU A 88 -9.90 -0.32 1.93
N GLU A 89 -8.96 0.62 1.97
CA GLU A 89 -9.20 2.00 2.36
C GLU A 89 -8.06 2.90 1.85
N ILE A 90 -8.39 4.15 1.51
CA ILE A 90 -7.44 5.21 1.18
C ILE A 90 -7.79 6.42 2.04
N ASP A 91 -6.81 6.96 2.73
CA ASP A 91 -6.97 8.18 3.52
C ASP A 91 -5.79 9.13 3.29
N ARG A 92 -5.89 10.37 3.75
CA ARG A 92 -4.77 11.32 3.79
C ARG A 92 -3.93 11.08 5.03
N THR A 93 -2.63 11.36 4.92
CA THR A 93 -1.61 11.13 5.96
C THR A 93 -1.84 11.83 7.31
N THR A 94 -2.82 12.73 7.40
CA THR A 94 -3.22 13.41 8.63
C THR A 94 -4.11 12.56 9.56
N SER A 95 -4.58 11.39 9.11
CA SER A 95 -5.52 10.56 9.88
C SER A 95 -4.83 9.52 10.79
N PRO A 96 -5.45 9.14 11.94
CA PRO A 96 -4.89 8.17 12.88
C PRO A 96 -4.90 6.72 12.36
N LEU A 97 -3.76 6.04 12.48
CA LEU A 97 -3.46 4.69 11.95
C LEU A 97 -3.89 3.55 12.90
N ASN A 98 -5.16 3.51 13.32
CA ASN A 98 -5.56 2.70 14.48
C ASN A 98 -5.91 1.21 14.19
N GLN A 99 -5.84 0.73 12.94
CA GLN A 99 -6.41 -0.58 12.58
C GLN A 99 -5.56 -1.49 11.68
N ALA A 100 -4.26 -1.22 11.51
CA ALA A 100 -3.40 -2.09 10.69
C ALA A 100 -2.51 -2.98 11.57
N ALA A 101 -2.38 -4.26 11.21
CA ALA A 101 -1.51 -5.20 11.92
C ALA A 101 -0.03 -4.77 11.83
N ARG A 102 0.34 -4.16 10.69
CA ARG A 102 1.67 -3.58 10.44
C ARG A 102 1.52 -2.25 9.71
N VAL A 103 2.40 -1.30 10.00
CA VAL A 103 2.42 0.00 9.34
C VAL A 103 3.78 0.20 8.67
N PHE A 104 3.78 0.35 7.36
CA PHE A 104 4.93 0.70 6.55
C PHE A 104 4.89 2.19 6.19
N TYR A 105 6.01 2.88 6.32
CA TYR A 105 6.19 4.26 5.90
C TYR A 105 7.15 4.33 4.73
N LEU A 106 6.72 4.92 3.62
CA LEU A 106 7.61 5.30 2.53
C LEU A 106 8.18 6.71 2.85
N ILE A 107 9.49 6.77 3.07
CA ILE A 107 10.24 8.00 3.35
C ILE A 107 11.46 7.99 2.44
N ASP A 108 11.58 8.99 1.55
CA ASP A 108 12.72 9.15 0.63
C ASP A 108 13.08 7.86 -0.13
N SER A 109 12.08 7.23 -0.75
CA SER A 109 12.21 5.94 -1.47
C SER A 109 12.61 4.73 -0.61
N SER A 110 12.69 4.90 0.70
CA SER A 110 12.98 3.84 1.67
C SER A 110 11.71 3.45 2.42
N LEU A 111 11.46 2.15 2.53
CA LEU A 111 10.34 1.61 3.30
C LEU A 111 10.76 1.33 4.75
N TRP A 112 10.03 1.88 5.70
CA TRP A 112 10.25 1.73 7.14
C TRP A 112 9.08 1.00 7.77
N GLU A 113 9.30 0.06 8.67
CA GLU A 113 8.21 -0.61 9.40
C GLU A 113 8.10 -0.02 10.81
N ARG A 114 6.87 0.26 11.24
CA ARG A 114 6.57 0.52 12.64
C ARG A 114 6.06 -0.77 13.26
N ILE A 115 6.92 -1.39 14.06
CA ILE A 115 6.59 -2.57 14.87
C ILE A 115 5.91 -2.08 16.17
N PRO A 116 4.68 -2.53 16.49
CA PRO A 116 4.03 -2.20 17.77
C PRO A 116 4.95 -2.58 18.94
N GLY A 117 5.21 -1.65 19.85
CA GLY A 117 6.08 -1.87 21.02
C GLY A 117 7.58 -1.61 20.81
N LYS A 118 8.06 -1.34 19.58
CA LYS A 118 9.44 -0.92 19.32
C LYS A 118 9.51 0.46 18.66
N ARG A 119 10.46 1.31 19.08
CA ARG A 119 10.70 2.62 18.44
C ARG A 119 11.33 2.38 17.06
N LYS A 120 10.57 2.67 16.00
CA LYS A 120 10.99 2.90 14.60
C LYS A 120 12.32 2.24 14.23
N GLU A 121 12.27 1.04 13.66
CA GLU A 121 13.47 0.43 13.08
C GLU A 121 13.61 0.90 11.62
N VAL A 122 14.78 1.47 11.29
CA VAL A 122 15.22 1.50 9.89
C VAL A 122 15.35 0.03 9.51
N MET A 123 14.56 -0.44 8.56
CA MET A 123 14.80 -1.77 8.02
C MET A 123 16.03 -1.68 7.12
N ALA A 124 17.21 -1.86 7.70
CA ALA A 124 18.48 -1.97 7.00
C ALA A 124 18.49 -3.22 6.09
N ALA A 125 19.29 -3.14 5.03
CA ALA A 125 19.18 -3.89 3.77
C ALA A 125 19.37 -5.42 3.84
#